data_AF-A0A8T9T0N7-F1
#
_entry.id   AF-A0A8T9T0N7-F1
#
_cell.length_a   1.000
_cell.length_b   1.000
_cell.length_c   1.000
_cell.angle_alpha   90.00
_cell.angle_beta   90.00
_cell.angle_gamma   90.00
#
_symmetry.space_group_name_H-M   'P 1'
#
loop_
_entity.id
_entity.type
_entity.pdbx_description
1 polymer ?
#
loop_
_entity_poly.entity_id
_entity_poly.type
_entity_poly.pdbx_seq_one_letter_code
_entity_poly.pdbx_strand_id
1 'polypeptide(L)'
;MRILLDAAGAVATKGSKLEVSLLAGITALPFMPLVEKYLFKDWQFLGFLSVLIMVDTFTAVGYAWHMGTLSSRAFSRLFKKLLIYMGLLIMAHVMSSFTVNGQPNFLFQHFNWLIFISIMVREALSIVENIGAMEPSLVPPWVRRRLAALNESGPSLGVVFTADPPAPAAPSPSSPTTDPV
;
A
#
# COMPACT_ATOMS: atom_id res chain seq x y z
N MET A 1 5.70 24.15 -28.94
CA MET A 1 5.30 22.79 -28.52
C MET A 1 5.75 21.72 -29.51
N ARG A 2 5.49 21.84 -30.82
CA ARG A 2 6.00 20.90 -31.86
C ARG A 2 7.53 20.75 -31.89
N ILE A 3 8.28 21.85 -31.90
CA ILE A 3 9.76 21.83 -31.92
C ILE A 3 10.35 21.11 -30.68
N LEU A 4 9.69 21.25 -29.52
CA LEU A 4 10.10 20.56 -28.29
C LEU A 4 9.79 19.06 -28.34
N LEU A 5 8.68 18.65 -28.97
CA LEU A 5 8.33 17.24 -29.16
C LEU A 5 9.27 16.54 -30.15
N ASP A 6 9.65 17.23 -31.23
CA ASP A 6 10.56 16.69 -32.24
C ASP A 6 12.00 16.58 -31.70
N ALA A 7 12.46 17.60 -30.95
CA ALA A 7 13.74 17.55 -30.24
C ALA A 7 13.75 16.48 -29.14
N ALA A 8 12.62 16.30 -28.43
CA ALA A 8 12.48 15.26 -27.42
C ALA A 8 12.58 13.85 -28.02
N GLY A 9 11.96 13.61 -29.17
CA GLY A 9 12.06 12.34 -29.90
C GLY A 9 13.49 12.02 -30.37
N ALA A 10 14.23 13.04 -30.82
CA ALA A 10 15.62 12.88 -31.26
C ALA A 10 16.59 12.59 -30.09
N VAL A 11 16.42 13.29 -28.96
CA VAL A 11 17.25 13.07 -27.76
C VAL A 11 16.90 11.75 -27.06
N ALA A 12 15.63 11.32 -27.06
CA ALA A 12 15.23 10.04 -26.48
C ALA A 12 15.80 8.82 -27.22
N THR A 13 16.14 8.95 -28.51
CA THR A 13 16.63 7.85 -29.35
C THR A 13 18.15 7.85 -29.54
N LYS A 14 18.81 9.00 -29.44
CA LYS A 14 20.27 9.15 -29.67
C LYS A 14 21.05 9.87 -28.56
N GLY A 15 20.38 10.46 -27.57
CA GLY A 15 21.02 11.22 -26.51
C GLY A 15 21.76 10.33 -25.51
N SER A 16 22.81 10.89 -24.91
CA SER A 16 23.49 10.25 -23.78
C SER A 16 22.53 10.09 -22.59
N LYS A 17 22.80 9.15 -21.67
CA LYS A 17 21.94 8.93 -20.48
C LYS A 17 21.66 10.21 -19.69
N LEU A 18 22.63 11.14 -19.67
CA LEU A 18 22.50 12.46 -19.04
C LEU A 18 21.50 13.36 -19.79
N GLU A 19 21.57 13.43 -21.12
CA GLU A 19 20.65 14.23 -21.94
C GLU A 19 19.24 13.69 -21.90
N VAL A 20 19.07 12.36 -21.93
CA VAL A 20 17.76 11.70 -21.76
C VAL A 20 17.17 12.02 -20.38
N SER A 21 17.98 11.99 -19.32
CA SER A 21 17.53 12.32 -17.97
C SER A 21 17.18 13.81 -17.81
N LEU A 22 18.00 14.69 -18.40
CA LEU A 22 17.76 16.14 -18.38
C LEU A 22 16.47 16.50 -19.13
N LEU A 23 16.28 15.89 -20.30
CA LEU A 23 15.11 16.13 -21.14
C LEU A 23 13.83 15.54 -20.55
N ALA A 24 13.91 14.36 -19.91
CA ALA A 24 12.82 13.81 -19.12
C ALA A 24 12.44 14.74 -17.95
N GLY A 25 13.44 15.27 -17.24
CA GLY A 25 13.24 16.26 -16.18
C GLY A 25 12.51 17.51 -16.68
N ILE A 26 13.01 18.15 -17.76
CA ILE A 26 12.40 19.35 -18.36
C ILE A 26 10.97 19.10 -18.82
N THR A 27 10.69 17.92 -19.37
CA THR A 27 9.35 17.55 -19.84
C THR A 27 8.38 17.31 -18.68
N ALA A 28 8.86 16.82 -17.53
CA ALA A 28 8.05 16.58 -16.35
C ALA A 28 7.75 17.85 -15.53
N LEU A 29 8.60 18.88 -15.59
CA LEU A 29 8.43 20.15 -14.86
C LEU A 29 7.04 20.80 -14.99
N PRO A 30 6.44 20.96 -16.20
CA PRO A 30 5.10 21.55 -16.31
C PRO A 30 3.98 20.64 -15.81
N PHE A 31 4.23 19.34 -15.63
CA PHE A 31 3.25 18.39 -15.12
C PHE A 31 3.22 18.37 -13.59
N MET A 32 4.32 18.70 -12.94
CA MET A 32 4.44 18.68 -11.47
C MET A 32 3.37 19.54 -10.76
N PRO A 33 3.07 20.78 -11.21
CA PRO A 33 2.00 21.58 -10.61
C PRO A 33 0.60 20.96 -10.80
N LEU A 34 0.37 20.18 -11.86
CA LEU A 34 -0.90 19.47 -12.05
C LEU A 34 -1.01 18.31 -11.06
N VAL A 35 0.09 17.58 -10.83
CA VAL A 35 0.15 16.51 -9.83
C VAL A 35 -0.11 17.07 -8.44
N GLU A 36 0.57 18.16 -8.07
CA GLU A 36 0.39 18.79 -6.75
C GLU A 36 -1.02 19.34 -6.56
N LYS A 37 -1.63 19.87 -7.62
CA LYS A 37 -2.99 20.41 -7.56
C LYS A 37 -4.04 19.33 -7.46
N TYR A 38 -3.95 18.25 -8.25
CA TYR A 38 -5.05 17.29 -8.40
C TYR A 38 -4.81 15.92 -7.77
N LEU A 39 -3.57 15.48 -7.65
CA LEU A 39 -3.24 14.16 -7.12
C LEU A 39 -2.83 14.24 -5.66
N PHE A 40 -1.76 14.98 -5.36
CA PHE A 40 -1.20 15.00 -4.02
C PHE A 40 -0.14 16.08 -3.84
N LYS A 41 -0.20 16.84 -2.75
CA LYS A 41 0.75 17.94 -2.47
C LYS A 41 1.82 17.66 -1.40
N ASP A 42 1.61 16.69 -0.52
CA ASP A 42 2.40 16.52 0.71
C ASP A 42 3.57 15.53 0.54
N TRP A 43 4.55 15.88 -0.28
CA TRP A 43 5.70 15.01 -0.59
C TRP A 43 6.48 14.52 0.65
N GLN A 44 6.48 15.31 1.73
CA GLN A 44 7.12 14.93 2.98
C GLN A 44 6.38 13.75 3.63
N PHE A 45 5.04 13.81 3.71
CA PHE A 45 4.24 12.69 4.18
C PHE A 45 4.46 11.44 3.32
N LEU A 46 4.49 11.59 1.98
CA LEU A 46 4.74 10.46 1.08
C LEU A 46 6.12 9.82 1.33
N GLY A 47 7.13 10.62 1.64
CA GLY A 47 8.46 10.13 2.04
C GLY A 47 8.40 9.28 3.31
N PHE A 48 7.75 9.76 4.37
CA PHE A 48 7.60 8.97 5.60
C PHE A 48 6.77 7.71 5.39
N LEU A 49 5.68 7.79 4.63
CA LEU A 49 4.87 6.63 4.28
C LEU A 49 5.69 5.59 3.51
N SER A 50 6.51 6.03 2.55
CA SER A 50 7.40 5.15 1.79
C SER A 50 8.38 4.43 2.72
N VAL A 51 8.97 5.13 3.70
CA VAL A 51 9.85 4.50 4.69
C VAL A 51 9.11 3.43 5.50
N LEU A 52 7.89 3.71 5.96
CA LEU A 52 7.09 2.73 6.71
C LEU A 52 6.81 1.47 5.87
N ILE A 53 6.38 1.64 4.62
CA ILE A 53 6.13 0.52 3.70
C ILE A 53 7.41 -0.29 3.44
N MET A 54 8.57 0.36 3.32
CA MET A 54 9.84 -0.34 3.16
C MET A 54 10.20 -1.16 4.41
N VAL A 55 10.08 -0.58 5.61
CA VAL A 55 10.33 -1.31 6.87
C VAL A 55 9.36 -2.48 7.02
N ASP A 56 8.08 -2.27 6.72
CA ASP A 56 7.08 -3.33 6.71
C ASP A 56 7.45 -4.45 5.75
N THR A 57 7.85 -4.10 4.53
CA THR A 57 8.26 -5.06 3.51
C THR A 57 9.50 -5.85 3.94
N PHE A 58 10.53 -5.19 4.50
CA PHE A 58 11.71 -5.87 5.00
C PHE A 58 11.39 -6.80 6.15
N THR A 59 10.52 -6.39 7.06
CA THR A 59 10.08 -7.23 8.17
C THR A 59 9.25 -8.43 7.64
N ALA A 60 8.33 -8.21 6.71
CA ALA A 60 7.55 -9.29 6.09
C ALA A 60 8.43 -10.29 5.31
N VAL A 61 9.38 -9.78 4.53
CA VAL A 61 10.31 -10.61 3.74
C VAL A 61 11.29 -11.36 4.65
N GLY A 62 11.81 -10.70 5.69
CA GLY A 62 12.69 -11.35 6.67
C GLY A 62 12.03 -12.55 7.35
N TYR A 63 10.74 -12.41 7.70
CA TYR A 63 9.96 -13.51 8.29
C TYR A 63 9.78 -14.64 7.28
N ALA A 64 9.38 -14.31 6.06
CA ALA A 64 9.16 -15.30 5.01
C ALA A 64 10.46 -16.01 4.59
N TRP A 65 11.60 -15.33 4.65
CA TRP A 65 12.91 -15.92 4.43
C TRP A 65 13.24 -16.92 5.55
N HIS A 66 13.07 -16.53 6.81
CA HIS A 66 13.33 -17.41 7.96
C HIS A 66 12.46 -18.69 7.91
N MET A 67 11.23 -18.58 7.44
CA MET A 67 10.31 -19.71 7.28
C MET A 67 10.45 -20.46 5.95
N GLY A 68 11.30 -19.99 5.03
CA GLY A 68 11.49 -20.59 3.70
C GLY A 68 10.26 -20.49 2.77
N THR A 69 9.28 -19.64 3.09
CA THR A 69 8.00 -19.52 2.37
C THR A 69 7.94 -18.30 1.44
N LEU A 70 9.05 -17.98 0.75
CA LEU A 70 9.07 -16.89 -0.22
C LEU A 70 8.17 -17.25 -1.41
N SER A 71 7.10 -16.48 -1.59
CA SER A 71 6.08 -16.70 -2.61
C SER A 71 5.78 -15.42 -3.39
N SER A 72 5.42 -15.56 -4.67
CA SER A 72 4.90 -14.46 -5.50
C SER A 72 3.69 -13.74 -4.88
N ARG A 73 2.98 -14.40 -3.96
CA ARG A 73 1.91 -13.81 -3.15
C ARG A 73 2.39 -12.64 -2.27
N ALA A 74 3.66 -12.62 -1.85
CA ALA A 74 4.21 -11.50 -1.08
C ALA A 74 4.29 -10.22 -1.93
N PHE A 75 4.80 -10.34 -3.16
CA PHE A 75 4.90 -9.23 -4.09
C PHE A 75 3.51 -8.70 -4.52
N SER A 76 2.56 -9.60 -4.80
CA SER A 76 1.18 -9.22 -5.12
C SER A 76 0.50 -8.45 -3.96
N ARG A 77 0.75 -8.84 -2.71
CA ARG A 77 0.25 -8.13 -1.53
C ARG A 77 0.85 -6.72 -1.39
N LEU A 78 2.16 -6.58 -1.60
CA LEU A 78 2.81 -5.26 -1.61
C LEU A 78 2.22 -4.34 -2.69
N PHE A 79 2.08 -4.85 -3.92
CA PHE A 79 1.50 -4.10 -5.03
C PHE A 79 0.07 -3.64 -4.73
N LYS A 80 -0.76 -4.54 -4.17
CA LYS A 80 -2.13 -4.20 -3.75
C LYS A 80 -2.14 -3.11 -2.68
N LYS A 81 -1.24 -3.16 -1.71
CA LYS A 81 -1.09 -2.14 -0.64
C LYS A 81 -0.79 -0.77 -1.24
N LEU A 82 0.21 -0.71 -2.14
CA LEU A 82 0.59 0.51 -2.85
C LEU A 82 -0.58 1.10 -3.65
N LEU A 83 -1.29 0.27 -4.43
CA LEU A 83 -2.41 0.74 -5.24
C LEU A 83 -3.55 1.31 -4.39
N ILE A 84 -3.91 0.64 -3.30
CA ILE A 84 -4.94 1.13 -2.37
C ILE A 84 -4.50 2.44 -1.74
N TYR A 85 -3.24 2.55 -1.30
CA TYR A 85 -2.75 3.75 -0.63
C TYR A 85 -2.67 4.93 -1.58
N MET A 86 -2.22 4.74 -2.81
CA MET A 86 -2.27 5.77 -3.83
C MET A 86 -3.70 6.29 -4.04
N GLY A 87 -4.68 5.38 -4.12
CA GLY A 87 -6.09 5.76 -4.21
C GLY A 87 -6.58 6.57 -3.00
N LEU A 88 -6.23 6.13 -1.78
CA LEU A 88 -6.59 6.83 -0.54
C LEU A 88 -5.94 8.22 -0.44
N LEU A 89 -4.68 8.37 -0.86
CA LEU A 89 -3.99 9.66 -0.86
C LEU A 89 -4.62 10.64 -1.85
N ILE A 90 -4.92 10.18 -3.07
CA ILE A 90 -5.61 11.00 -4.06
C ILE A 90 -6.99 11.40 -3.55
N MET A 91 -7.76 10.45 -3.00
CA MET A 91 -9.06 10.73 -2.40
C MET A 91 -8.96 11.75 -1.27
N ALA A 92 -8.01 11.56 -0.35
CA ALA A 92 -7.75 12.47 0.76
C ALA A 92 -7.41 13.89 0.29
N HIS A 93 -6.57 14.00 -0.72
CA HIS A 93 -6.18 15.27 -1.33
C HIS A 93 -7.37 15.97 -1.99
N VAL A 94 -8.15 15.24 -2.81
CA VAL A 94 -9.35 15.77 -3.46
C VAL A 94 -10.38 16.23 -2.43
N MET A 95 -10.64 15.42 -1.40
CA MET A 95 -11.62 15.74 -0.35
C MET A 95 -11.19 16.92 0.51
N SER A 96 -9.90 17.09 0.77
CA SER A 96 -9.42 18.25 1.54
C SER A 96 -9.24 19.53 0.72
N SER A 97 -9.22 19.44 -0.61
CA SER A 97 -8.88 20.56 -1.49
C SER A 97 -10.07 21.11 -2.30
N PHE A 98 -11.23 20.46 -2.30
CA PHE A 98 -12.39 20.97 -3.04
C PHE A 98 -13.00 22.19 -2.34
N THR A 99 -13.49 23.12 -3.15
CA THR A 99 -14.19 24.32 -2.68
C THR A 99 -15.64 24.25 -3.12
N VAL A 100 -16.54 24.78 -2.27
CA VAL A 100 -17.96 24.93 -2.60
C VAL A 100 -18.22 26.42 -2.69
N ASN A 101 -18.67 26.90 -3.86
CA ASN A 101 -18.83 28.34 -4.15
C ASN A 101 -17.55 29.17 -3.92
N GLY A 102 -16.38 28.59 -4.19
CA GLY A 102 -15.08 29.23 -3.97
C GLY A 102 -14.65 29.32 -2.51
N GLN A 103 -15.44 28.81 -1.57
CA GLN A 103 -15.09 28.74 -0.16
C GLN A 103 -14.54 27.36 0.21
N PRO A 104 -13.51 27.28 1.07
CA PRO A 104 -13.04 26.00 1.61
C PRO A 104 -14.14 25.29 2.38
N ASN A 105 -14.25 23.97 2.20
CA ASN A 105 -15.19 23.17 2.96
C ASN A 105 -14.61 22.86 4.35
N PHE A 106 -15.09 23.57 5.39
CA PHE A 106 -14.63 23.40 6.77
C PHE A 106 -14.69 21.94 7.27
N LEU A 107 -15.72 21.18 6.89
CA LEU A 107 -15.89 19.79 7.33
C LEU A 107 -14.82 18.87 6.76
N PHE A 108 -14.39 19.09 5.51
CA PHE A 108 -13.46 18.20 4.81
C PHE A 108 -12.03 18.73 4.73
N GLN A 109 -11.77 19.98 5.12
CA GLN A 109 -10.45 20.60 5.11
C GLN A 109 -9.39 19.77 5.84
N HIS A 110 -9.79 19.02 6.88
CA HIS A 110 -8.90 18.17 7.69
C HIS A 110 -9.01 16.68 7.37
N PHE A 111 -9.74 16.30 6.32
CA PHE A 111 -9.99 14.91 5.97
C PHE A 111 -8.68 14.15 5.64
N ASN A 112 -7.69 14.85 5.08
CA ASN A 112 -6.36 14.29 4.83
C ASN A 112 -5.67 13.79 6.11
N TRP A 113 -5.78 14.50 7.24
CA TRP A 113 -5.20 14.06 8.51
C TRP A 113 -5.77 12.72 8.96
N LEU A 114 -7.07 12.52 8.83
CA LEU A 114 -7.73 11.27 9.20
C LEU A 114 -7.19 10.11 8.37
N ILE A 115 -7.13 10.29 7.05
CA ILE A 115 -6.62 9.26 6.14
C ILE A 115 -5.13 9.00 6.39
N PHE A 116 -4.32 10.04 6.55
CA PHE A 116 -2.88 9.91 6.80
C PHE A 116 -2.60 9.15 8.10
N ILE A 117 -3.27 9.52 9.19
CA ILE A 117 -3.15 8.83 10.48
C ILE A 117 -3.56 7.36 10.32
N SER A 118 -4.69 7.08 9.65
CA SER A 118 -5.15 5.70 9.46
C SER A 118 -4.16 4.82 8.69
N ILE A 119 -3.55 5.35 7.63
CA ILE A 119 -2.54 4.63 6.83
C ILE A 119 -1.28 4.40 7.68
N MET A 120 -0.79 5.44 8.37
CA MET A 120 0.41 5.34 9.20
C MET A 120 0.23 4.35 10.35
N VAL A 121 -0.92 4.38 11.03
CA VAL A 121 -1.24 3.43 12.10
C VAL A 121 -1.31 2.01 11.54
N ARG A 122 -1.93 1.81 10.38
CA ARG A 122 -2.01 0.49 9.76
C ARG A 122 -0.62 -0.09 9.43
N GLU A 123 0.27 0.74 8.89
CA GLU A 123 1.66 0.32 8.63
C GLU A 123 2.42 0.01 9.90
N ALA A 124 2.30 0.86 10.93
CA ALA A 124 2.95 0.61 12.21
C ALA A 124 2.47 -0.70 12.86
N LEU A 125 1.16 -0.98 12.82
CA LEU A 125 0.60 -2.24 13.33
C LEU A 125 1.09 -3.45 12.52
N SER A 126 1.19 -3.32 11.20
CA SER A 126 1.74 -4.36 10.31
C SER A 126 3.20 -4.70 10.66
N ILE A 127 4.03 -3.69 10.92
CA ILE A 127 5.43 -3.89 11.35
C ILE A 127 5.48 -4.63 12.69
N VAL A 128 4.70 -4.16 13.69
CA VAL A 128 4.67 -4.78 15.02
C VAL A 128 4.21 -6.25 14.94
N GLU A 129 3.25 -6.53 14.07
CA GLU A 129 2.76 -7.89 13.84
C GLU A 129 3.84 -8.79 13.23
N ASN A 130 4.53 -8.32 12.19
CA ASN A 130 5.63 -9.07 11.56
C ASN A 130 6.81 -9.29 12.54
N ILE A 131 7.16 -8.29 13.37
CA ILE A 131 8.18 -8.44 14.43
C ILE A 131 7.73 -9.46 15.47
N GLY A 132 6.49 -9.38 15.95
CA GLY A 132 5.96 -10.29 16.96
C GLY A 132 5.84 -11.73 16.47
N ALA A 133 5.72 -11.94 15.16
CA ALA A 133 5.77 -13.26 14.53
C ALA A 133 7.19 -13.84 14.44
N MET A 134 8.22 -13.00 14.27
CA MET A 134 9.62 -13.43 14.30
C MET A 134 10.12 -13.67 15.72
N GLU A 135 9.94 -12.68 16.59
CA GLU A 135 10.50 -12.65 17.93
C GLU A 135 9.39 -12.23 18.92
N PRO A 136 8.63 -13.21 19.44
CA PRO A 136 7.48 -12.94 20.31
C PRO A 136 7.82 -12.23 21.62
N SER A 137 9.11 -12.22 22.02
CA SER A 137 9.59 -11.56 23.23
C SER A 137 9.64 -10.02 23.10
N LEU A 138 9.82 -9.49 21.88
CA LEU A 138 9.94 -8.06 21.63
C LEU A 138 8.59 -7.32 21.68
N VAL A 139 7.48 -8.04 21.51
CA VAL A 139 6.13 -7.45 21.51
C VAL A 139 5.37 -7.84 22.77
N PRO A 140 4.98 -6.86 23.62
CA PRO A 140 4.24 -7.14 24.84
C PRO A 140 2.96 -7.97 24.60
N PRO A 141 2.62 -8.94 25.48
CA PRO A 141 1.47 -9.83 25.28
C PRO A 141 0.11 -9.11 25.16
N TRP A 142 -0.03 -7.91 25.70
CA TRP A 142 -1.25 -7.11 25.56
C TRP A 142 -1.41 -6.53 24.14
N VAL A 143 -0.30 -6.17 23.48
CA VAL A 143 -0.30 -5.69 22.09
C VAL A 143 -0.68 -6.82 21.15
N ARG A 144 -0.06 -8.00 21.32
CA ARG A 144 -0.35 -9.19 20.51
C ARG A 144 -1.82 -9.61 20.57
N ARG A 145 -2.41 -9.60 21.78
CA ARG A 145 -3.84 -9.90 21.97
C ARG A 145 -4.75 -8.89 21.26
N ARG A 146 -4.39 -7.61 21.26
CA ARG A 146 -5.16 -6.57 20.55
C ARG A 146 -5.04 -6.71 19.04
N LEU A 147 -3.84 -6.98 18.53
CA LEU A 147 -3.63 -7.24 17.10
C LEU A 147 -4.41 -8.48 16.63
N ALA A 148 -4.39 -9.56 17.41
CA ALA A 148 -5.16 -10.77 17.11
C ALA A 148 -6.67 -10.49 17.03
N ALA A 149 -7.22 -9.75 18.02
CA ALA A 149 -8.64 -9.37 18.01
C ALA A 149 -9.03 -8.50 16.80
N LEU A 150 -8.13 -7.65 16.31
CA LEU A 150 -8.36 -6.83 15.12
C LEU A 150 -8.35 -7.65 13.82
N ASN A 151 -7.55 -8.72 13.75
CA ASN A 151 -7.56 -9.65 12.62
C ASN A 151 -8.78 -10.59 12.63
N GLU A 152 -9.31 -10.96 13.79
CA GLU A 152 -10.54 -11.77 13.88
C GLU A 152 -11.78 -10.95 13.50
N SER A 153 -11.74 -9.63 13.73
CA SER A 153 -12.87 -8.72 13.52
C SER A 153 -12.85 -8.01 12.16
N GLY A 154 -11.82 -8.20 11.33
CA GLY A 154 -11.64 -7.47 10.06
C GLY A 154 -10.58 -8.08 9.12
N PRO A 155 -10.35 -7.49 7.93
CA PRO A 155 -9.31 -7.95 7.01
C PRO A 155 -7.91 -7.75 7.63
N SER A 156 -7.00 -8.70 7.44
CA SER A 156 -5.67 -8.70 8.07
C SER A 156 -4.93 -7.36 7.97
N LEU A 157 -4.32 -6.95 9.10
CA LEU A 157 -3.69 -5.65 9.26
C LEU A 157 -2.34 -5.55 8.53
N GLY A 158 -1.57 -6.65 8.50
CA GLY A 158 -0.29 -6.75 7.80
C GLY A 158 -0.14 -7.90 6.81
N VAL A 159 1.09 -8.11 6.34
CA VAL A 159 1.51 -9.24 5.49
C VAL A 159 1.71 -10.50 6.34
N VAL A 160 0.77 -10.81 7.24
CA VAL A 160 0.87 -12.05 8.00
C VAL A 160 0.76 -13.22 7.03
N PHE A 161 1.81 -14.02 7.00
CA PHE A 161 1.81 -15.34 6.43
C PHE A 161 1.12 -16.28 7.42
N THR A 162 -0.19 -16.13 7.60
CA THR A 162 -0.97 -17.28 7.99
C THR A 162 -1.08 -18.13 6.74
N ALA A 163 -0.56 -19.35 6.79
CA ALA A 163 -0.97 -20.38 5.86
C ALA A 163 -2.51 -20.35 5.79
N ASP A 164 -3.07 -20.40 4.59
CA ASP A 164 -4.51 -20.43 4.39
C ASP A 164 -5.11 -21.49 5.36
N PRO A 165 -6.26 -21.23 6.01
CA PRO A 165 -6.94 -22.28 6.74
C PRO A 165 -7.16 -23.46 5.77
N PRO A 166 -6.99 -24.72 6.24
CA PRO A 166 -7.11 -25.88 5.39
C PRO A 166 -8.45 -25.82 4.65
N ALA A 167 -8.40 -26.08 3.35
CA ALA A 167 -9.58 -26.11 2.49
C ALA A 167 -10.70 -26.89 3.21
N PRO A 168 -11.96 -26.40 3.18
CA PRO A 168 -13.05 -27.08 3.85
C PRO A 168 -13.06 -28.54 3.38
N ALA A 169 -13.03 -29.46 4.35
CA ALA A 169 -13.01 -30.89 4.07
C ALA A 169 -14.15 -31.19 3.08
N ALA A 170 -13.82 -31.88 1.99
CA ALA A 170 -14.82 -32.28 1.00
C ALA A 170 -15.97 -32.99 1.72
N PRO A 171 -17.23 -32.70 1.37
CA PRO A 171 -18.37 -33.37 1.99
C PRO A 171 -18.17 -34.89 1.86
N SER A 172 -18.25 -35.58 3.01
CA SER A 172 -18.10 -37.03 3.05
C SER A 172 -19.08 -37.67 2.05
N PRO A 173 -18.67 -38.70 1.30
CA PRO A 173 -19.57 -39.37 0.37
C PRO A 173 -20.78 -39.87 1.15
N SER A 174 -21.96 -39.37 0.77
CA SER A 174 -23.23 -39.82 1.33
C SER A 174 -23.32 -41.34 1.21
N SER A 175 -23.52 -42.02 2.33
CA SER A 175 -23.69 -43.47 2.38
C SER A 175 -24.78 -43.92 1.40
N PRO A 176 -24.60 -45.05 0.70
CA PRO A 176 -25.57 -45.51 -0.27
C PRO A 176 -26.89 -45.84 0.46
N THR A 177 -27.95 -45.14 0.07
CA THR A 177 -29.33 -45.44 0.47
C THR A 177 -29.64 -46.87 0.03
N THR A 178 -29.76 -47.79 0.99
CA THR A 178 -30.34 -49.10 0.74
C THR A 178 -31.84 -48.93 0.66
N ASP A 179 -32.39 -48.97 -0.55
CA ASP A 179 -33.84 -49.05 -0.76
C ASP A 179 -34.35 -50.41 -0.25
N PRO A 180 -35.42 -50.45 0.57
CA PRO A 180 -36.04 -51.71 0.94
C PRO A 180 -36.90 -52.25 -0.21
N VAL A 181 -36.75 -53.56 -0.46
CA VAL A 181 -37.60 -54.38 -1.35
C VAL A 181 -38.94 -54.66 -0.70
#